data_AF-A0A7W3LZZ8-F1
#
_entry.id   AF-A0A7W3LZZ8-F1
#
_cell.length_a   1.000
_cell.length_b   1.000
_cell.length_c   1.000
_cell.angle_alpha   90.00
_cell.angle_beta   90.00
_cell.angle_gamma   90.00
#
_symmetry.space_group_name_H-M   'P 1'
#
loop_
_entity.id
_entity.type
_entity.pdbx_description
1 polymer ?
#
loop_
_entity_poly.entity_id
_entity_poly.type
_entity_poly.pdbx_seq_one_letter_code
_entity_poly.pdbx_strand_id
1 'polypeptide(L)'
;MTLAAENVTVAFGHGRRAVTVLDDVSLTVPAGTSLGLVGESGSGKSTLAKAMVGLVRPRAGRVLLDGEEVSGLRGARLTAVRRRVQMVSQDPYSSLNPRMTVGRALAEALDPRRADVRAHAAAVARGLEAVALDADAARLRLYEVAGPALRSEVAPGDGDDLVRQVGVKIWADGSPWTGNLAASFPYLDTPATRMLGVPPGHRDRPNHTDAELLGLSLAYYTAGWQLACHANGDQAAEQVLAVWSELLARHPAPPGPPRLRMEHVSAMRPGQFARAHALGITCSLFPDHLHYWGEVIADDLFGPAVAERWAPVGTALATGMRVSLHNDSPVTPSIPCTTSASPPRGCRARAAGSGPASASASPRRCVPRPSTPPGSSTPTTSSAR
;
A
#
# COMPACT_ATOMS: atom_id res chain seq x y z
N MET A 1 -37.90 -4.87 -3.70
CA MET A 1 -36.89 -5.92 -3.86
C MET A 1 -37.05 -6.96 -2.78
N THR A 2 -37.78 -8.03 -3.08
CA THR A 2 -37.95 -9.20 -2.22
C THR A 2 -36.98 -10.29 -2.68
N LEU A 3 -36.30 -10.94 -1.73
CA LEU A 3 -35.35 -12.02 -2.01
C LEU A 3 -35.80 -13.28 -1.28
N ALA A 4 -35.93 -14.41 -1.99
CA ALA A 4 -36.39 -15.66 -1.40
C ALA A 4 -35.49 -16.84 -1.81
N ALA A 5 -35.33 -17.79 -0.88
CA ALA A 5 -34.82 -19.13 -1.11
C ALA A 5 -35.96 -20.10 -0.81
N GLU A 6 -36.23 -21.01 -1.73
CA GLU A 6 -37.30 -22.02 -1.59
C GLU A 6 -36.68 -23.40 -1.76
N ASN A 7 -36.68 -24.17 -0.68
CA ASN A 7 -36.20 -25.55 -0.61
C ASN A 7 -34.77 -25.74 -1.13
N VAL A 8 -33.89 -24.79 -0.82
CA VAL A 8 -32.53 -24.73 -1.39
C VAL A 8 -31.63 -25.77 -0.74
N THR A 9 -31.15 -26.71 -1.57
CA THR A 9 -30.12 -27.69 -1.20
C THR A 9 -28.85 -27.44 -2.00
N VAL A 10 -27.71 -27.33 -1.32
CA VAL A 10 -26.38 -27.16 -1.93
C VAL A 10 -25.44 -28.24 -1.42
N ALA A 11 -24.79 -28.94 -2.34
CA ALA A 11 -23.74 -29.90 -2.05
C ALA A 11 -22.49 -29.64 -2.89
N PHE A 12 -21.31 -29.84 -2.29
CA PHE A 12 -20.02 -29.75 -2.99
C PHE A 12 -19.39 -31.13 -3.15
N GLY A 13 -18.69 -31.35 -4.27
CA GLY A 13 -18.11 -32.64 -4.62
C GLY A 13 -19.01 -33.49 -5.53
N HIS A 14 -18.56 -34.70 -5.85
CA HIS A 14 -19.22 -35.59 -6.81
C HIS A 14 -19.41 -37.00 -6.25
N GLY A 15 -20.49 -37.67 -6.66
CA GLY A 15 -20.78 -39.06 -6.28
C GLY A 15 -20.95 -39.25 -4.77
N ARG A 16 -20.46 -40.38 -4.24
CA ARG A 16 -20.56 -40.75 -2.81
C ARG A 16 -19.73 -39.87 -1.87
N ARG A 17 -18.90 -38.95 -2.40
CA ARG A 17 -18.08 -38.00 -1.62
C ARG A 17 -18.68 -36.59 -1.56
N ALA A 18 -19.86 -36.37 -2.12
CA ALA A 18 -20.51 -35.07 -2.07
C ALA A 18 -20.92 -34.75 -0.62
N VAL A 19 -20.62 -33.54 -0.18
CA VAL A 19 -20.97 -33.03 1.15
C VAL A 19 -22.10 -32.01 0.99
N THR A 20 -23.26 -32.30 1.57
CA THR A 20 -24.38 -31.36 1.66
C THR A 20 -24.03 -30.28 2.67
N VAL A 21 -24.07 -29.02 2.24
CA VAL A 21 -23.77 -27.83 3.05
C VAL A 21 -25.02 -27.04 3.38
N LEU A 22 -26.02 -27.06 2.49
CA LEU A 22 -27.37 -26.57 2.75
C LEU A 22 -28.34 -27.69 2.43
N ASP A 23 -29.31 -27.90 3.30
CA ASP A 23 -30.32 -28.95 3.15
C ASP A 23 -31.72 -28.34 3.35
N ASP A 24 -32.50 -28.29 2.27
CA ASP A 24 -33.90 -27.82 2.24
C ASP A 24 -34.14 -26.44 2.90
N VAL A 25 -33.26 -25.48 2.64
CA VAL A 25 -33.32 -24.16 3.28
C VAL A 25 -34.36 -23.28 2.59
N SER A 26 -35.33 -22.79 3.35
CA SER A 26 -36.34 -21.83 2.90
C SER A 26 -36.33 -20.56 3.74
N LEU A 27 -36.24 -19.40 3.10
CA LEU A 27 -36.34 -18.10 3.76
C LEU A 27 -36.81 -17.01 2.79
N THR A 28 -37.44 -15.97 3.31
CA THR A 28 -37.84 -14.78 2.55
C THR A 28 -37.36 -13.52 3.26
N VAL A 29 -36.76 -12.60 2.51
CA VAL A 29 -36.37 -11.26 2.95
C VAL A 29 -37.26 -10.26 2.22
N PRO A 30 -38.26 -9.69 2.90
CA PRO A 30 -39.12 -8.65 2.31
C PRO A 30 -38.33 -7.38 1.94
N ALA A 31 -38.85 -6.64 0.97
CA ALA A 31 -38.29 -5.36 0.59
C ALA A 31 -38.22 -4.37 1.76
N GLY A 32 -37.09 -3.66 1.89
CA GLY A 32 -36.89 -2.65 2.94
C GLY A 32 -36.59 -3.24 4.32
N THR A 33 -36.34 -4.55 4.42
CA THR A 33 -36.00 -5.21 5.69
C THR A 33 -34.56 -5.71 5.70
N SER A 34 -34.01 -5.86 6.90
CA SER A 34 -32.69 -6.47 7.13
C SER A 34 -32.89 -7.81 7.83
N LEU A 35 -32.32 -8.88 7.27
CA LEU A 35 -32.29 -10.22 7.89
C LEU A 35 -30.88 -10.52 8.37
N GLY A 36 -30.73 -10.77 9.68
CA GLY A 36 -29.50 -11.30 10.27
C GLY A 36 -29.51 -12.83 10.30
N LEU A 37 -28.49 -13.47 9.72
CA LEU A 37 -28.30 -14.92 9.78
C LEU A 37 -27.09 -15.27 10.67
N VAL A 38 -27.35 -15.95 11.79
CA VAL A 38 -26.34 -16.31 12.80
C VAL A 38 -26.21 -17.83 12.88
N GLY A 39 -25.01 -18.33 13.19
CA GLY A 39 -24.74 -19.75 13.35
C GLY A 39 -23.24 -20.03 13.46
N GLU A 40 -22.87 -21.24 13.85
CA GLU A 40 -21.48 -21.67 14.04
C GLU A 40 -20.64 -21.59 12.76
N SER A 41 -19.31 -21.48 12.89
CA SER A 41 -18.41 -21.54 11.72
C SER A 41 -18.65 -22.85 10.96
N GLY A 42 -18.80 -22.76 9.63
CA GLY A 42 -19.10 -23.94 8.80
C GLY A 42 -20.59 -24.28 8.64
N SER A 43 -21.51 -23.60 9.31
CA SER A 43 -22.97 -23.88 9.24
C SER A 43 -23.65 -23.53 7.90
N GLY A 44 -22.90 -23.25 6.84
CA GLY A 44 -23.46 -22.96 5.51
C GLY A 44 -23.89 -21.51 5.23
N LYS A 45 -23.81 -20.57 6.20
CA LYS A 45 -24.22 -19.15 6.01
C LYS A 45 -23.66 -18.50 4.75
N SER A 46 -22.34 -18.59 4.55
CA SER A 46 -21.68 -18.00 3.38
C SER A 46 -22.07 -18.71 2.08
N THR A 47 -22.39 -20.00 2.14
CA THR A 47 -22.90 -20.78 1.01
C THR A 47 -24.30 -20.31 0.63
N LEU A 48 -25.17 -20.08 1.61
CA LEU A 48 -26.51 -19.57 1.39
C LEU A 48 -26.46 -18.16 0.79
N ALA A 49 -25.68 -17.25 1.37
CA ALA A 49 -25.49 -15.91 0.81
C ALA A 49 -25.01 -15.94 -0.66
N LYS A 50 -24.04 -16.81 -0.98
CA LYS A 50 -23.54 -17.00 -2.35
C LYS A 50 -24.60 -17.60 -3.29
N ALA A 51 -25.44 -18.52 -2.80
CA ALA A 51 -26.54 -19.07 -3.58
C ALA A 51 -27.58 -17.99 -3.89
N MET A 52 -27.91 -17.16 -2.89
CA MET A 52 -28.87 -16.07 -3.03
C MET A 52 -28.47 -15.01 -4.08
N VAL A 53 -27.17 -14.79 -4.30
CA VAL A 53 -26.65 -13.88 -5.34
C VAL A 53 -26.28 -14.58 -6.67
N GLY A 54 -26.57 -15.88 -6.80
CA GLY A 54 -26.28 -16.65 -8.01
C GLY A 54 -24.78 -16.90 -8.26
N LEU A 55 -23.96 -16.95 -7.21
CA LEU A 55 -22.55 -17.39 -7.27
C LEU A 55 -22.39 -18.89 -7.04
N VAL A 56 -23.33 -19.50 -6.32
CA VAL A 56 -23.40 -20.96 -6.11
C VAL A 56 -24.74 -21.44 -6.65
N ARG A 57 -24.72 -22.47 -7.49
CA ARG A 57 -25.95 -23.05 -8.04
C ARG A 57 -26.51 -24.09 -7.06
N PRO A 58 -27.77 -23.98 -6.62
CA PRO A 58 -28.45 -25.04 -5.88
C PRO A 58 -28.51 -26.34 -6.69
N ARG A 59 -28.45 -27.48 -5.99
CA ARG A 59 -28.71 -28.80 -6.57
C ARG A 59 -30.21 -29.09 -6.65
N ALA A 60 -30.97 -28.56 -5.69
CA ALA A 60 -32.42 -28.57 -5.64
C ALA A 60 -32.94 -27.25 -5.05
N GLY A 61 -34.22 -26.99 -5.26
CA GLY A 61 -34.84 -25.71 -4.89
C GLY A 61 -34.49 -24.58 -5.85
N ARG A 62 -34.90 -23.37 -5.48
CA ARG A 62 -34.68 -22.16 -6.28
C ARG A 62 -34.46 -20.92 -5.44
N VAL A 63 -33.77 -19.95 -6.02
CA VAL A 63 -33.58 -18.61 -5.46
C VAL A 63 -34.33 -17.62 -6.33
N LEU A 64 -35.16 -16.77 -5.72
CA LEU A 64 -35.98 -15.78 -6.38
C LEU A 64 -35.57 -14.37 -5.98
N LEU A 65 -35.49 -13.47 -6.96
CA LEU A 65 -35.34 -12.04 -6.76
C LEU A 65 -36.49 -11.29 -7.43
N ASP A 66 -37.34 -10.64 -6.64
CA ASP A 66 -38.61 -10.04 -7.11
C ASP A 66 -39.45 -11.00 -7.96
N GLY A 67 -39.48 -12.27 -7.56
CA GLY A 67 -40.20 -13.34 -8.27
C GLY A 67 -39.46 -13.92 -9.48
N GLU A 68 -38.33 -13.34 -9.92
CA GLU A 68 -37.50 -13.90 -10.99
C GLU A 68 -36.52 -14.92 -10.43
N GLU A 69 -36.51 -16.14 -10.97
CA GLU A 69 -35.56 -17.16 -10.56
C GLU A 69 -34.13 -16.82 -10.97
N VAL A 70 -33.22 -16.73 -9.98
CA VAL A 70 -31.80 -16.43 -10.15
C VAL A 70 -30.99 -17.69 -10.51
N SER A 71 -31.39 -18.87 -9.98
CA SER A 71 -30.66 -20.14 -10.02
C SER A 71 -30.48 -20.80 -11.40
N GLY A 72 -30.99 -20.19 -12.47
CA GLY A 72 -30.86 -20.66 -13.85
C GLY A 72 -30.42 -19.60 -14.86
N LEU A 73 -30.24 -18.34 -14.43
CA LEU A 73 -29.96 -17.24 -15.36
C LEU A 73 -28.57 -17.35 -15.98
N ARG A 74 -28.46 -16.92 -17.25
CA ARG A 74 -27.20 -16.87 -18.00
C ARG A 74 -27.08 -15.55 -18.76
N GLY A 75 -25.86 -15.22 -19.17
CA GLY A 75 -25.57 -14.09 -20.06
C GLY A 75 -26.08 -12.74 -19.54
N ALA A 76 -26.79 -12.02 -20.41
CA ALA A 76 -27.28 -10.67 -20.13
C ALA A 76 -28.29 -10.63 -18.96
N ARG A 77 -29.17 -11.63 -18.82
CA ARG A 77 -30.16 -11.67 -17.74
C ARG A 77 -29.51 -11.84 -16.36
N LEU A 78 -28.53 -12.73 -16.25
CA LEU A 78 -27.74 -12.88 -15.03
C LEU A 78 -26.98 -11.59 -14.70
N THR A 79 -26.43 -10.93 -15.72
CA THR A 79 -25.72 -9.64 -15.55
C THR A 79 -26.67 -8.55 -15.04
N ALA A 80 -27.89 -8.47 -15.57
CA ALA A 80 -28.90 -7.50 -15.14
C ALA A 80 -29.30 -7.71 -13.67
N VAL A 81 -29.51 -8.97 -13.25
CA VAL A 81 -29.79 -9.30 -11.85
C VAL A 81 -28.61 -8.95 -10.94
N ARG A 82 -27.37 -9.27 -11.33
CA ARG A 82 -26.17 -8.94 -10.55
C ARG A 82 -25.91 -7.44 -10.40
N ARG A 83 -26.45 -6.59 -11.29
CA ARG A 83 -26.39 -5.13 -11.10
C ARG A 83 -27.33 -4.63 -10.00
N ARG A 84 -28.36 -5.40 -9.65
CA ARG A 84 -29.36 -5.07 -8.62
C ARG A 84 -28.98 -5.59 -7.24
N VAL A 85 -28.02 -6.50 -7.15
CA VAL A 85 -27.60 -7.14 -5.89
C VAL A 85 -26.11 -6.92 -5.69
N GLN A 86 -25.74 -6.33 -4.56
CA GLN A 86 -24.33 -6.14 -4.18
C GLN A 86 -23.97 -7.06 -3.02
N MET A 87 -22.84 -7.75 -3.14
CA MET A 87 -22.30 -8.60 -2.08
C MET A 87 -21.05 -7.94 -1.51
N VAL A 88 -21.05 -7.67 -0.20
CA VAL A 88 -19.85 -7.26 0.54
C VAL A 88 -19.24 -8.51 1.16
N SER A 89 -17.97 -8.78 0.86
CA SER A 89 -17.25 -9.95 1.40
C SER A 89 -16.91 -9.77 2.88
N GLN A 90 -16.78 -10.89 3.60
CA GLN A 90 -16.34 -10.88 5.01
C GLN A 90 -14.96 -10.26 5.20
N ASP A 91 -14.08 -10.44 4.22
CA ASP A 91 -12.84 -9.69 4.09
C ASP A 91 -13.02 -8.65 2.98
N PRO A 92 -13.32 -7.38 3.33
CA PRO A 92 -13.50 -6.33 2.35
C PRO A 92 -12.18 -5.90 1.69
N TYR A 93 -11.02 -6.25 2.25
CA TYR A 93 -9.73 -5.81 1.72
C TYR A 93 -9.27 -6.65 0.54
N SER A 94 -9.49 -7.97 0.59
CA SER A 94 -9.17 -8.86 -0.55
C SER A 94 -10.11 -8.71 -1.75
N SER A 95 -11.27 -8.07 -1.58
CA SER A 95 -12.20 -7.77 -2.69
C SER A 95 -11.92 -6.43 -3.37
N LEU A 96 -11.08 -5.57 -2.79
CA LEU A 96 -10.61 -4.34 -3.42
C LEU A 96 -9.35 -4.61 -4.23
N ASN A 97 -9.29 -4.08 -5.45
CA ASN A 97 -8.08 -4.09 -6.24
C ASN A 97 -7.15 -2.96 -5.76
N PRO A 98 -5.99 -3.26 -5.13
CA PRO A 98 -5.12 -2.22 -4.59
C PRO A 98 -4.47 -1.35 -5.67
N ARG A 99 -4.54 -1.77 -6.94
CA ARG A 99 -4.09 -0.97 -8.09
C ARG A 99 -5.14 0.04 -8.57
N MET A 100 -6.34 0.00 -8.01
CA MET A 100 -7.43 0.91 -8.36
C MET A 100 -7.62 1.97 -7.28
N THR A 101 -7.85 3.19 -7.72
CA THR A 101 -8.27 4.29 -6.84
C THR A 101 -9.68 4.01 -6.35
N VAL A 102 -10.08 4.60 -5.22
CA VAL A 102 -11.46 4.50 -4.72
C VAL A 102 -12.46 4.98 -5.78
N GLY A 103 -12.18 6.11 -6.43
CA GLY A 103 -13.01 6.62 -7.53
C GLY A 103 -13.12 5.65 -8.71
N ARG A 104 -12.03 4.96 -9.07
CA ARG A 104 -12.03 3.96 -10.16
C ARG A 104 -12.77 2.69 -9.76
N ALA A 105 -12.65 2.23 -8.51
CA ALA A 105 -13.40 1.10 -7.98
C ALA A 105 -14.92 1.39 -7.97
N LEU A 106 -15.30 2.60 -7.56
CA LEU A 106 -16.69 3.06 -7.62
C LEU A 106 -17.18 3.22 -9.06
N ALA A 107 -16.37 3.78 -9.97
CA ALA A 107 -16.72 3.88 -11.39
C ALA A 107 -16.87 2.51 -12.06
N GLU A 108 -16.02 1.53 -11.72
CA GLU A 108 -16.16 0.15 -12.20
C GLU A 108 -17.43 -0.53 -11.66
N ALA A 109 -17.79 -0.28 -10.39
CA ALA A 109 -19.04 -0.78 -9.83
C ALA A 109 -20.28 -0.20 -10.54
N LEU A 110 -20.19 1.05 -11.02
CA LEU A 110 -21.25 1.73 -11.77
C LEU A 110 -21.35 1.24 -13.22
N ASP A 111 -20.22 1.19 -13.94
CA ASP A 111 -20.12 0.62 -15.28
C ASP A 111 -18.86 -0.25 -15.45
N PRO A 112 -18.97 -1.57 -15.28
CA PRO A 112 -17.82 -2.47 -15.38
C PRO A 112 -17.29 -2.61 -16.82
N ARG A 113 -18.00 -2.10 -17.84
CA ARG A 113 -17.54 -2.11 -19.24
C ARG A 113 -16.86 -0.79 -19.64
N ARG A 114 -17.18 0.31 -18.96
CA ARG A 114 -16.70 1.66 -19.26
C ARG A 114 -16.45 2.44 -17.97
N ALA A 115 -15.55 1.92 -17.13
CA ALA A 115 -15.21 2.56 -15.87
C ALA A 115 -14.48 3.89 -16.11
N ASP A 116 -15.22 5.00 -16.04
CA ASP A 116 -14.70 6.35 -16.19
C ASP A 116 -15.14 7.22 -15.00
N VAL A 117 -14.15 7.70 -14.24
CA VAL A 117 -14.38 8.48 -13.02
C VAL A 117 -15.03 9.84 -13.34
N ARG A 118 -14.67 10.48 -14.45
CA ARG A 118 -15.21 11.78 -14.86
C ARG A 118 -16.64 11.64 -15.33
N ALA A 119 -16.91 10.65 -16.19
CA ALA A 119 -18.26 10.38 -16.67
C ALA A 119 -19.23 10.00 -15.53
N HIS A 120 -18.70 9.46 -14.42
CA HIS A 120 -19.48 9.04 -13.26
C HIS A 120 -19.30 9.91 -12.02
N ALA A 121 -18.69 11.09 -12.14
CA ALA A 121 -18.25 11.91 -11.00
C ALA A 121 -19.37 12.16 -9.97
N ALA A 122 -20.57 12.53 -10.41
CA ALA A 122 -21.70 12.79 -9.52
C ALA A 122 -22.17 11.53 -8.75
N ALA A 123 -22.11 10.35 -9.38
CA ALA A 123 -22.50 9.09 -8.74
C ALA A 123 -21.41 8.59 -7.78
N VAL A 124 -20.14 8.76 -8.17
CA VAL A 124 -18.98 8.48 -7.30
C VAL A 124 -19.01 9.37 -6.05
N ALA A 125 -19.26 10.67 -6.21
CA ALA A 125 -19.36 11.62 -5.09
C ALA A 125 -20.48 11.24 -4.12
N ARG A 126 -21.69 10.96 -4.61
CA ARG A 126 -22.80 10.47 -3.77
C ARG A 126 -22.47 9.16 -3.05
N GLY A 127 -21.76 8.25 -3.71
CA GLY A 127 -21.35 6.98 -3.12
C GLY A 127 -20.37 7.17 -1.96
N LEU A 128 -19.42 8.10 -2.12
CA LEU A 128 -18.48 8.48 -1.06
C LEU A 128 -19.19 9.16 0.11
N GLU A 129 -20.07 10.12 -0.16
CA GLU A 129 -20.87 10.83 0.85
C GLU A 129 -21.73 9.85 1.67
N ALA A 130 -22.36 8.87 1.01
CA ALA A 130 -23.18 7.86 1.67
C ALA A 130 -22.40 6.97 2.66
N VAL A 131 -21.07 6.89 2.53
CA VAL A 131 -20.18 6.18 3.47
C VAL A 131 -19.36 7.13 4.35
N ALA A 132 -19.80 8.39 4.46
CA ALA A 132 -19.13 9.45 5.23
C ALA A 132 -17.66 9.69 4.81
N LEU A 133 -17.35 9.49 3.54
CA LEU A 133 -16.11 9.95 2.92
C LEU A 133 -16.41 11.22 2.14
N ASP A 134 -15.83 12.35 2.54
CA ASP A 134 -15.98 13.59 1.77
C ASP A 134 -15.39 13.41 0.36
N ALA A 135 -16.10 13.87 -0.67
CA ALA A 135 -15.60 13.89 -2.05
C ALA A 135 -14.28 14.67 -2.17
N ASP A 136 -14.00 15.57 -1.22
CA ASP A 136 -12.77 16.36 -1.10
C ASP A 136 -11.68 15.72 -0.22
N ALA A 137 -11.94 14.60 0.47
CA ALA A 137 -11.02 14.03 1.47
C ALA A 137 -9.81 13.31 0.88
N ALA A 138 -9.81 12.95 -0.41
CA ALA A 138 -8.74 12.20 -1.03
C ALA A 138 -8.38 12.75 -2.42
N ARG A 139 -7.16 13.27 -2.55
CA ARG A 139 -6.57 13.64 -3.84
C ARG A 139 -5.46 12.65 -4.17
N LEU A 140 -5.49 12.10 -5.37
CA LEU A 140 -4.42 11.26 -5.87
C LEU A 140 -3.33 12.13 -6.50
N ARG A 141 -2.12 11.98 -5.98
CA ARG A 141 -0.94 12.70 -6.44
C ARG A 141 0.06 11.68 -6.96
N LEU A 142 0.19 11.62 -8.28
CA LEU A 142 1.04 10.65 -8.97
C LEU A 142 2.45 11.20 -9.11
N TYR A 143 3.42 10.28 -8.98
CA TYR A 143 4.82 10.53 -9.25
C TYR A 143 5.29 9.60 -10.36
N GLU A 144 5.89 10.17 -11.40
CA GLU A 144 6.57 9.40 -12.42
C GLU A 144 7.96 8.99 -11.93
N VAL A 145 8.41 7.76 -12.23
CA VAL A 145 9.78 7.36 -11.92
C VAL A 145 10.73 8.03 -12.91
N ALA A 146 11.76 8.72 -12.39
CA ALA A 146 12.80 9.29 -13.23
C ALA A 146 13.45 8.19 -14.08
N GLY A 147 13.59 8.45 -15.39
CA GLY A 147 14.07 7.46 -16.35
C GLY A 147 15.20 7.98 -17.23
N PRO A 148 15.83 7.10 -18.02
CA PRO A 148 16.98 7.45 -18.88
C PRO A 148 16.63 8.46 -19.98
N ALA A 149 15.35 8.64 -20.29
CA ALA A 149 14.88 9.64 -21.24
C ALA A 149 15.01 11.09 -20.72
N LEU A 150 15.20 11.28 -19.40
CA LEU A 150 15.34 12.59 -18.73
C LEU A 150 14.23 13.59 -19.10
N ARG A 151 13.02 13.09 -19.35
CA ARG A 151 11.83 13.87 -19.69
C ARG A 151 10.57 13.08 -19.33
N SER A 152 9.46 13.78 -19.22
CA SER A 152 8.13 13.19 -19.11
C SER A 152 7.37 13.43 -20.42
N GLU A 153 6.41 12.55 -20.74
CA GLU A 153 5.50 12.71 -21.88
C GLU A 153 4.36 13.70 -21.60
N VAL A 154 4.12 14.00 -20.32
CA VAL A 154 3.07 14.94 -19.87
C VAL A 154 3.68 16.19 -19.25
N ALA A 155 2.85 17.22 -19.04
CA ALA A 155 3.27 18.45 -18.37
C ALA A 155 3.12 18.34 -16.84
N PRO A 156 3.90 19.09 -16.05
CA PRO A 156 3.70 19.18 -14.61
C PRO A 156 2.28 19.61 -14.24
N GLY A 157 1.62 18.84 -13.38
CA GLY A 157 0.26 19.12 -12.94
C GLY A 157 -0.83 18.58 -13.87
N ASP A 158 -0.47 17.85 -14.94
CA ASP A 158 -1.44 17.18 -15.81
C ASP A 158 -2.44 16.34 -15.00
N GLY A 159 -3.73 16.52 -15.29
CA GLY A 159 -4.85 15.98 -14.51
C GLY A 159 -5.89 17.02 -14.09
N ASP A 160 -6.63 16.73 -13.02
CA ASP A 160 -7.71 17.54 -12.45
C ASP A 160 -7.62 17.63 -10.92
N ASP A 161 -8.58 18.25 -10.23
CA ASP A 161 -8.46 18.45 -8.76
C ASP A 161 -8.40 17.14 -7.95
N LEU A 162 -8.87 16.02 -8.52
CA LEU A 162 -8.90 14.72 -7.87
C LEU A 162 -7.66 13.88 -8.18
N VAL A 163 -7.14 13.95 -9.40
CA VAL A 163 -5.93 13.20 -9.82
C VAL A 163 -4.99 14.11 -10.58
N ARG A 164 -3.75 14.28 -10.08
CA ARG A 164 -2.70 15.01 -10.82
C ARG A 164 -1.38 14.28 -10.78
N GLN A 165 -0.67 14.26 -11.91
CA GLN A 165 0.76 13.99 -11.92
C GLN A 165 1.50 15.23 -11.44
N VAL A 166 2.12 15.15 -10.27
CA VAL A 166 2.65 16.34 -9.59
C VAL A 166 4.15 16.40 -9.48
N GLY A 167 4.82 15.27 -9.68
CA GLY A 167 6.24 15.16 -9.44
C GLY A 167 6.87 13.94 -10.06
N VAL A 168 8.18 13.85 -9.83
CA VAL A 168 9.06 12.80 -10.29
C VAL A 168 9.76 12.19 -9.10
N LYS A 169 9.83 10.86 -9.07
CA LYS A 169 10.43 10.06 -8.02
C LYS A 169 11.83 9.59 -8.45
N ILE A 170 12.81 9.82 -7.58
CA ILE A 170 14.21 9.40 -7.72
C ILE A 170 14.54 8.49 -6.53
N TRP A 171 15.47 7.54 -6.69
CA TRP A 171 15.98 6.68 -5.62
C TRP A 171 17.49 6.86 -5.43
N ALA A 172 17.89 7.51 -4.35
CA ALA A 172 19.31 7.69 -4.02
C ALA A 172 19.94 6.45 -3.38
N ASP A 173 19.16 5.60 -2.71
CA ASP A 173 19.60 4.31 -2.17
C ASP A 173 18.47 3.27 -2.17
N GLY A 174 18.70 2.15 -1.50
CA GLY A 174 17.73 1.09 -1.30
C GLY A 174 17.22 0.97 0.14
N SER A 175 17.01 -0.26 0.58
CA SER A 175 16.22 -0.59 1.76
C SER A 175 17.05 -1.32 2.82
N PRO A 176 16.80 -1.05 4.13
CA PRO A 176 17.40 -1.83 5.22
C PRO A 176 17.09 -3.32 5.10
N TRP A 177 15.96 -3.69 4.50
CA TRP A 177 15.49 -5.07 4.37
C TRP A 177 16.21 -5.85 3.26
N THR A 178 16.85 -5.15 2.33
CA THR A 178 17.54 -5.76 1.18
C THR A 178 19.06 -5.74 1.36
N GLY A 179 19.58 -5.01 2.35
CA GLY A 179 21.01 -4.87 2.55
C GLY A 179 21.65 -3.71 1.80
N ASN A 180 20.90 -3.00 0.96
CA ASN A 180 21.41 -1.95 0.06
C ASN A 180 21.11 -0.52 0.53
N LEU A 181 21.18 -0.31 1.85
CA LEU A 181 21.01 0.99 2.48
C LEU A 181 22.36 1.73 2.46
N ALA A 182 22.39 2.95 1.92
CA ALA A 182 23.60 3.76 1.88
C ALA A 182 23.76 4.53 3.20
N ALA A 183 24.38 3.88 4.19
CA ALA A 183 24.55 4.43 5.54
C ALA A 183 26.01 4.48 5.99
N SER A 184 26.28 5.41 6.91
CA SER A 184 27.60 5.60 7.53
C SER A 184 27.96 4.54 8.57
N PHE A 185 26.97 3.77 9.02
CA PHE A 185 27.09 2.69 9.97
C PHE A 185 26.91 1.34 9.27
N PRO A 186 27.58 0.28 9.74
CA PRO A 186 27.50 -1.03 9.12
C PRO A 186 26.24 -1.80 9.54
N TYR A 187 25.85 -2.79 8.73
CA TYR A 187 25.00 -3.88 9.19
C TYR A 187 25.72 -4.74 10.24
N LEU A 188 24.97 -5.19 11.24
CA LEU A 188 25.42 -6.17 12.22
C LEU A 188 25.63 -7.53 11.58
N ASP A 189 26.48 -8.36 12.19
CA ASP A 189 26.65 -9.76 11.80
C ASP A 189 25.69 -10.65 12.61
N THR A 190 24.49 -10.86 12.07
CA THR A 190 23.40 -11.61 12.71
C THR A 190 22.90 -12.72 11.78
N PRO A 191 22.18 -13.73 12.29
CA PRO A 191 21.53 -14.71 11.42
C PRO A 191 20.63 -14.05 10.35
N ALA A 192 19.95 -12.95 10.69
CA ALA A 192 19.09 -12.23 9.76
C ALA A 192 19.89 -11.59 8.62
N THR A 193 20.98 -10.86 8.90
CA THR A 193 21.78 -10.21 7.86
C THR A 193 22.52 -11.22 6.98
N ARG A 194 22.96 -12.35 7.55
CA ARG A 194 23.50 -13.47 6.77
C ARG A 194 22.46 -14.10 5.82
N MET A 195 21.20 -14.22 6.25
CA MET A 195 20.10 -14.70 5.38
C MET A 195 19.80 -13.74 4.22
N LEU A 196 20.04 -12.43 4.41
CA LEU A 196 19.95 -11.42 3.35
C LEU A 196 21.15 -11.45 2.39
N GLY A 197 22.18 -12.27 2.66
CA GLY A 197 23.42 -12.27 1.89
C GLY A 197 24.31 -11.04 2.15
N VAL A 198 24.07 -10.33 3.26
CA VAL A 198 24.82 -9.13 3.65
C VAL A 198 26.05 -9.55 4.45
N PRO A 199 27.28 -9.24 3.98
CA PRO A 199 28.48 -9.63 4.71
C PRO A 199 28.63 -8.84 6.02
N PRO A 200 29.33 -9.40 7.02
CA PRO A 200 29.64 -8.69 8.27
C PRO A 200 30.29 -7.32 8.01
N GLY A 201 29.77 -6.26 8.64
CA GLY A 201 30.35 -4.92 8.49
C GLY A 201 29.97 -4.21 7.18
N HIS A 202 29.09 -4.78 6.36
CA HIS A 202 28.68 -4.20 5.08
C HIS A 202 28.09 -2.79 5.23
N ARG A 203 28.46 -1.92 4.29
CA ARG A 203 27.87 -0.61 4.05
C ARG A 203 27.66 -0.50 2.56
N ASP A 204 26.44 -0.20 2.13
CA ASP A 204 26.21 0.09 0.72
C ASP A 204 26.49 1.56 0.43
N ARG A 205 26.43 1.91 -0.85
CA ARG A 205 26.67 3.24 -1.41
C ARG A 205 25.41 3.75 -2.12
N PRO A 206 25.32 5.07 -2.37
CA PRO A 206 24.24 5.60 -3.17
C PRO A 206 24.16 4.96 -4.57
N ASN A 207 22.95 4.88 -5.12
CA ASN A 207 22.63 4.30 -6.43
C ASN A 207 23.23 5.07 -7.61
N HIS A 208 23.55 6.35 -7.38
CA HIS A 208 23.99 7.29 -8.40
C HIS A 208 25.30 7.96 -7.99
N THR A 209 26.10 8.34 -8.98
CA THR A 209 27.13 9.38 -8.80
C THR A 209 26.48 10.75 -8.64
N ASP A 210 27.22 11.71 -8.07
CA ASP A 210 26.75 13.09 -7.90
C ASP A 210 26.34 13.72 -9.24
N ALA A 211 27.10 13.44 -10.31
CA ALA A 211 26.83 13.94 -11.65
C ALA A 211 25.54 13.33 -12.26
N GLU A 212 25.31 12.04 -12.07
CA GLU A 212 24.07 11.37 -12.52
C GLU A 212 22.85 11.89 -11.77
N LEU A 213 22.95 12.02 -10.45
CA LEU A 213 21.85 12.54 -9.63
C LEU A 213 21.55 14.01 -9.96
N LEU A 214 22.58 14.82 -10.22
CA LEU A 214 22.43 16.20 -10.65
C LEU A 214 21.75 16.28 -12.02
N GLY A 215 22.20 15.46 -13.00
CA GLY A 215 21.61 15.41 -14.34
C GLY A 215 20.13 15.02 -14.31
N LEU A 216 19.79 13.97 -13.54
CA LEU A 216 18.41 13.54 -13.30
C LEU A 216 17.59 14.67 -12.66
N SER A 217 18.10 15.27 -11.59
CA SER A 217 17.38 16.32 -10.86
C SER A 217 17.16 17.55 -11.74
N LEU A 218 18.19 18.00 -12.46
CA LEU A 218 18.16 19.20 -13.29
C LEU A 218 17.13 19.10 -14.41
N ALA A 219 17.06 17.95 -15.08
CA ALA A 219 16.16 17.74 -16.21
C ALA A 219 14.69 17.96 -15.82
N TYR A 220 14.27 17.44 -14.67
CA TYR A 220 12.89 17.58 -14.20
C TYR A 220 12.66 18.88 -13.41
N TYR A 221 13.67 19.35 -12.67
CA TYR A 221 13.61 20.61 -11.93
C TYR A 221 13.35 21.81 -12.85
N THR A 222 14.12 21.93 -13.93
CA THR A 222 13.97 23.04 -14.89
C THR A 222 12.66 22.96 -15.67
N ALA A 223 12.12 21.75 -15.84
CA ALA A 223 10.80 21.53 -16.42
C ALA A 223 9.63 21.82 -15.45
N GLY A 224 9.89 22.22 -14.19
CA GLY A 224 8.86 22.62 -13.22
C GLY A 224 8.24 21.48 -12.42
N TRP A 225 8.83 20.28 -12.45
CA TRP A 225 8.37 19.15 -11.65
C TRP A 225 8.70 19.30 -10.16
N GLN A 226 7.82 18.77 -9.30
CA GLN A 226 8.25 18.46 -7.93
C GLN A 226 9.20 17.27 -7.96
N LEU A 227 10.32 17.35 -7.25
CA LEU A 227 11.21 16.22 -7.07
C LEU A 227 10.94 15.55 -5.72
N ALA A 228 10.75 14.24 -5.74
CA ALA A 228 10.68 13.38 -4.56
C ALA A 228 11.84 12.39 -4.61
N CYS A 229 12.79 12.46 -3.69
CA CYS A 229 13.94 11.55 -3.66
C CYS A 229 13.86 10.61 -2.47
N HIS A 230 13.82 9.30 -2.72
CA HIS A 230 14.06 8.30 -1.68
C HIS A 230 15.51 8.37 -1.23
N ALA A 231 15.71 8.64 0.06
CA ALA A 231 17.02 8.69 0.69
C ALA A 231 16.85 8.21 2.14
N ASN A 232 17.00 6.91 2.35
CA ASN A 232 16.69 6.29 3.63
C ASN A 232 17.91 6.28 4.57
N GLY A 233 19.09 6.00 4.02
CA GLY A 233 20.38 6.07 4.69
C GLY A 233 20.93 7.50 4.80
N ASP A 234 21.80 7.75 5.77
CA ASP A 234 22.33 9.09 6.03
C ASP A 234 23.38 9.52 5.00
N GLN A 235 24.07 8.59 4.34
CA GLN A 235 25.00 8.90 3.25
C GLN A 235 24.26 9.25 1.96
N ALA A 236 23.18 8.54 1.62
CA ALA A 236 22.31 8.94 0.51
C ALA A 236 21.66 10.30 0.76
N ALA A 237 21.18 10.54 1.98
CA ALA A 237 20.64 11.85 2.33
C ALA A 237 21.69 12.96 2.19
N GLU A 238 22.94 12.71 2.58
CA GLU A 238 24.02 13.68 2.39
C GLU A 238 24.26 13.98 0.91
N GLN A 239 24.32 12.96 0.07
CA GLN A 239 24.49 13.13 -1.38
C GLN A 239 23.36 13.98 -1.98
N VAL A 240 22.10 13.67 -1.65
CA VAL A 240 20.95 14.43 -2.14
C VAL A 240 21.03 15.88 -1.70
N LEU A 241 21.37 16.15 -0.43
CA LEU A 241 21.52 17.51 0.09
C LEU A 241 22.66 18.28 -0.60
N ALA A 242 23.78 17.61 -0.88
CA ALA A 242 24.89 18.20 -1.62
C ALA A 242 24.50 18.57 -3.04
N VAL A 243 23.93 17.62 -3.78
CA VAL A 243 23.51 17.80 -5.17
C VAL A 243 22.41 18.85 -5.30
N TRP A 244 21.41 18.83 -4.41
CA TRP A 244 20.33 19.82 -4.47
C TRP A 244 20.75 21.21 -4.01
N SER A 245 21.72 21.31 -3.09
CA SER A 245 22.35 22.59 -2.76
C SER A 245 23.06 23.18 -3.98
N GLU A 246 23.77 22.35 -4.76
CA GLU A 246 24.41 22.78 -6.02
C GLU A 246 23.37 23.16 -7.07
N LEU A 247 22.34 22.34 -7.26
CA LEU A 247 21.24 22.57 -8.19
C LEU A 247 20.59 23.95 -7.95
N LEU A 248 20.21 24.23 -6.71
CA LEU A 248 19.56 25.48 -6.32
C LEU A 248 20.49 26.70 -6.45
N ALA A 249 21.79 26.52 -6.22
CA ALA A 249 22.77 27.59 -6.37
C ALA A 249 23.04 27.96 -7.84
N ARG A 250 23.01 26.97 -8.75
CA ARG A 250 23.38 27.16 -10.16
C ARG A 250 22.20 27.39 -11.09
N HIS A 251 21.00 26.95 -10.70
CA HIS A 251 19.83 26.96 -11.57
C HIS A 251 18.65 27.62 -10.85
N PRO A 252 18.25 28.84 -11.22
CA PRO A 252 17.07 29.46 -10.63
C PRO A 252 15.81 28.64 -10.96
N ALA A 253 14.89 28.58 -9.99
CA ALA A 253 13.65 27.83 -10.13
C ALA A 253 12.78 28.36 -11.29
N PRO A 254 12.05 27.51 -12.01
CA PRO A 254 10.87 27.96 -12.77
C PRO A 254 9.86 28.67 -11.84
N PRO A 255 8.90 29.46 -12.34
CA PRO A 255 8.11 30.39 -11.53
C PRO A 255 7.46 29.72 -10.31
N GLY A 256 7.94 30.10 -9.11
CA GLY A 256 7.50 29.59 -7.82
C GLY A 256 8.64 29.08 -6.95
N PRO A 257 8.38 28.76 -5.67
CA PRO A 257 9.38 28.14 -4.80
C PRO A 257 9.72 26.71 -5.29
N PRO A 258 10.98 26.27 -5.13
CA PRO A 258 11.38 24.92 -5.49
C PRO A 258 10.56 23.87 -4.72
N ARG A 259 10.00 22.89 -5.44
CA ARG A 259 9.19 21.81 -4.86
C ARG A 259 10.07 20.58 -4.68
N LEU A 260 10.81 20.54 -3.59
CA LEU A 260 11.76 19.46 -3.28
C LEU A 260 11.30 18.66 -2.05
N ARG A 261 11.33 17.33 -2.16
CA ARG A 261 10.92 16.41 -1.09
C ARG A 261 11.91 15.25 -0.95
N MET A 262 12.28 14.93 0.29
CA MET A 262 13.05 13.73 0.61
C MET A 262 12.17 12.73 1.35
N GLU A 263 12.28 11.45 0.99
CA GLU A 263 11.38 10.38 1.43
C GLU A 263 12.11 9.40 2.37
N HIS A 264 11.38 8.93 3.37
CA HIS A 264 11.79 8.07 4.49
C HIS A 264 12.74 8.74 5.46
N VAL A 265 13.92 9.16 4.98
CA VAL A 265 14.93 9.91 5.75
C VAL A 265 15.24 9.28 7.12
N SER A 266 15.17 7.94 7.20
CA SER A 266 15.10 7.26 8.48
C SER A 266 16.40 7.39 9.28
N ALA A 267 17.55 7.43 8.61
CA ALA A 267 18.85 7.57 9.26
C ALA A 267 19.37 9.01 9.32
N MET A 268 18.63 10.00 8.80
CA MET A 268 19.12 11.40 8.73
C MET A 268 19.47 11.95 10.12
N ARG A 269 20.56 12.73 10.16
CA ARG A 269 21.09 13.35 11.37
C ARG A 269 20.52 14.75 11.59
N PRO A 270 20.56 15.31 12.82
CA PRO A 270 20.04 16.65 13.10
C PRO A 270 20.56 17.76 12.17
N GLY A 271 21.87 17.76 11.88
CA GLY A 271 22.47 18.73 10.95
C GLY A 271 21.96 18.60 9.51
N GLN A 272 21.62 17.39 9.09
CA GLN A 272 21.06 17.14 7.76
C GLN A 272 19.61 17.63 7.67
N PHE A 273 18.79 17.46 8.72
CA PHE A 273 17.46 18.07 8.79
C PHE A 273 17.54 19.60 8.78
N ALA A 274 18.47 20.20 9.54
CA ALA A 274 18.66 21.65 9.55
C ALA A 274 19.04 22.17 8.15
N ARG A 275 19.93 21.47 7.45
CA ARG A 275 20.31 21.80 6.07
C ARG A 275 19.13 21.63 5.09
N ALA A 276 18.36 20.54 5.21
CA ALA A 276 17.14 20.33 4.41
C ALA A 276 16.14 21.48 4.59
N HIS A 277 15.91 21.90 5.85
CA HIS A 277 15.03 23.01 6.17
C HIS A 277 15.51 24.32 5.54
N ALA A 278 16.80 24.64 5.67
CA ALA A 278 17.40 25.85 5.10
C ALA A 278 17.29 25.91 3.57
N LEU A 279 17.32 24.75 2.90
CA LEU A 279 17.14 24.63 1.44
C LEU A 279 15.66 24.62 1.01
N GLY A 280 14.70 24.68 1.95
CA GLY A 280 13.27 24.61 1.65
C GLY A 280 12.77 23.21 1.27
N ILE A 281 13.54 22.16 1.59
CA ILE A 281 13.20 20.77 1.29
C ILE A 281 12.20 20.25 2.33
N THR A 282 11.11 19.63 1.87
CA THR A 282 10.16 18.94 2.75
C THR A 282 10.64 17.51 3.02
N CYS A 283 10.72 17.10 4.28
CA CYS A 283 11.01 15.71 4.64
C CYS A 283 9.70 14.93 4.86
N SER A 284 9.59 13.77 4.22
CA SER A 284 8.56 12.79 4.56
C SER A 284 9.09 11.62 5.35
N LEU A 285 8.59 11.46 6.56
CA LEU A 285 9.04 10.43 7.48
C LEU A 285 8.05 9.26 7.54
N PHE A 286 8.58 8.09 7.86
CA PHE A 286 7.84 6.84 8.00
C PHE A 286 7.97 6.29 9.42
N PRO A 287 7.20 6.80 10.40
CA PRO A 287 7.35 6.39 11.79
C PRO A 287 6.95 4.92 12.02
N ASP A 288 6.09 4.34 11.18
CA ASP A 288 5.70 2.93 11.34
C ASP A 288 6.88 1.96 11.12
N HIS A 289 8.02 2.42 10.57
CA HIS A 289 9.26 1.65 10.61
C HIS A 289 9.60 1.17 12.03
N LEU A 290 9.41 2.05 13.01
CA LEU A 290 9.65 1.75 14.42
C LEU A 290 8.58 0.82 14.99
N HIS A 291 7.33 1.01 14.59
CA HIS A 291 6.20 0.21 15.10
C HIS A 291 6.31 -1.26 14.66
N TYR A 292 6.58 -1.50 13.38
CA TYR A 292 6.60 -2.86 12.83
C TYR A 292 7.97 -3.52 12.93
N TRP A 293 9.05 -2.76 12.89
CA TRP A 293 10.41 -3.31 12.77
C TRP A 293 11.45 -2.68 13.69
N GLY A 294 11.05 -1.89 14.70
CA GLY A 294 12.00 -1.26 15.63
C GLY A 294 12.92 -2.27 16.33
N GLU A 295 12.39 -3.44 16.72
CA GLU A 295 13.17 -4.53 17.31
C GLU A 295 14.15 -5.14 16.30
N VAL A 296 13.73 -5.37 15.06
CA VAL A 296 14.61 -5.90 13.99
C VAL A 296 15.73 -4.90 13.67
N ILE A 297 15.43 -3.60 13.62
CA ILE A 297 16.42 -2.55 13.43
C ILE A 297 17.45 -2.55 14.57
N ALA A 298 16.98 -2.69 15.82
CA ALA A 298 17.82 -2.66 17.01
C ALA A 298 18.67 -3.93 17.18
N ASP A 299 18.06 -5.11 17.04
CA ASP A 299 18.66 -6.38 17.45
C ASP A 299 19.30 -7.12 16.28
N ASP A 300 18.71 -7.02 15.08
CA ASP A 300 19.12 -7.80 13.92
C ASP A 300 19.96 -7.01 12.91
N LEU A 301 19.68 -5.71 12.70
CA LEU A 301 20.27 -4.95 11.59
C LEU A 301 21.37 -3.97 12.00
N PHE A 302 21.15 -3.05 12.93
CA PHE A 302 22.04 -1.90 13.12
C PHE A 302 22.44 -1.58 14.56
N GLY A 303 21.80 -2.20 15.55
CA GLY A 303 22.11 -1.97 16.96
C GLY A 303 21.20 -0.92 17.60
N PRO A 304 21.08 -0.92 18.94
CA PRO A 304 20.19 -0.04 19.68
C PRO A 304 20.51 1.45 19.49
N ALA A 305 21.79 1.80 19.39
CA ALA A 305 22.22 3.19 19.20
C ALA A 305 21.75 3.80 17.87
N VAL A 306 21.58 2.98 16.82
CA VAL A 306 21.01 3.42 15.53
C VAL A 306 19.49 3.45 15.62
N ALA A 307 18.88 2.40 16.17
CA ALA A 307 17.43 2.28 16.31
C ALA A 307 16.80 3.44 17.11
N GLU A 308 17.47 3.90 18.18
CA GLU A 308 17.02 5.04 18.99
C GLU A 308 16.86 6.36 18.21
N ARG A 309 17.57 6.50 17.09
CA ARG A 309 17.54 7.69 16.23
C ARG A 309 16.88 7.45 14.88
N TRP A 310 16.25 6.30 14.69
CA TRP A 310 15.62 5.93 13.42
C TRP A 310 14.28 6.65 13.22
N ALA A 311 14.03 7.12 12.01
CA ALA A 311 12.87 7.92 11.63
C ALA A 311 12.54 9.07 12.62
N PRO A 312 13.50 9.98 12.90
CA PRO A 312 13.43 10.88 14.06
C PRO A 312 12.52 12.10 13.82
N VAL A 313 11.20 11.90 13.78
CA VAL A 313 10.19 12.95 13.53
C VAL A 313 10.37 14.17 14.44
N GLY A 314 10.63 13.96 15.73
CA GLY A 314 10.86 15.06 16.67
C GLY A 314 12.08 15.91 16.33
N THR A 315 13.15 15.30 15.81
CA THR A 315 14.35 16.03 15.36
C THR A 315 14.05 16.90 14.16
N ALA A 316 13.28 16.37 13.19
CA ALA A 316 12.83 17.14 12.04
C ALA A 316 11.99 18.35 12.50
N LEU A 317 10.96 18.13 13.31
CA LEU A 317 10.09 19.20 13.84
C LEU A 317 10.86 20.28 14.62
N ALA A 318 11.89 19.90 15.39
CA ALA A 318 12.71 20.83 16.15
C ALA A 318 13.47 21.85 15.29
N THR A 319 13.64 21.58 13.98
CA THR A 319 14.22 22.56 13.04
C THR A 319 13.25 23.67 12.63
N GLY A 320 11.95 23.52 12.90
CA GLY A 320 10.89 24.39 12.39
C GLY A 320 10.34 23.98 11.02
N MET A 321 10.84 22.89 10.41
CA MET A 321 10.31 22.41 9.13
C MET A 321 8.88 21.85 9.26
N ARG A 322 8.09 22.06 8.20
CA ARG A 322 6.87 21.27 7.99
C ARG A 322 7.27 19.89 7.47
N VAL A 323 6.82 18.84 8.15
CA VAL A 323 7.04 17.45 7.76
C VAL A 323 5.77 16.84 7.19
N SER A 324 5.91 15.80 6.38
CA SER A 324 4.80 14.90 6.02
C SER A 324 5.05 13.50 6.58
N LEU A 325 3.99 12.78 6.95
CA LEU A 325 4.10 11.38 7.35
C LEU A 325 3.51 10.50 6.23
N HIS A 326 4.07 9.31 6.05
CA HIS A 326 3.54 8.31 5.12
C HIS A 326 3.63 6.91 5.73
N ASN A 327 2.91 5.97 5.14
CA ASN A 327 2.87 4.56 5.55
C ASN A 327 3.45 3.60 4.50
N ASP A 328 3.90 4.11 3.35
CA ASP A 328 4.57 3.34 2.29
C ASP A 328 3.81 2.08 1.82
N SER A 329 2.47 2.17 1.73
CA SER A 329 1.64 1.04 1.29
C SER A 329 2.13 0.46 -0.06
N PRO A 330 2.20 -0.88 -0.22
CA PRO A 330 1.66 -1.92 0.67
C PRO A 330 2.64 -2.41 1.75
N VAL A 331 3.75 -1.71 2.01
CA VAL A 331 4.75 -2.12 3.02
C VAL A 331 4.12 -2.15 4.42
N THR A 332 3.31 -1.16 4.78
CA THR A 332 2.41 -1.24 5.96
C THR A 332 0.95 -0.98 5.58
N PRO A 333 -0.02 -1.38 6.44
CA PRO A 333 -1.45 -1.16 6.19
C PRO A 333 -1.79 0.32 5.97
N SER A 334 -2.77 0.59 5.10
CA SER A 334 -3.24 1.94 4.73
C SER A 334 -4.14 2.61 5.78
N ILE A 335 -3.83 2.44 7.07
CA ILE A 335 -4.61 2.97 8.19
C ILE A 335 -4.01 4.33 8.60
N PRO A 336 -4.66 5.48 8.31
CA PRO A 336 -4.07 6.80 8.58
C PRO A 336 -3.80 7.05 10.07
N CYS A 337 -4.54 6.39 10.95
CA CYS A 337 -4.50 6.64 12.39
C CYS A 337 -3.34 5.95 13.13
N THR A 338 -2.70 4.90 12.58
CA THR A 338 -1.55 4.25 13.25
C THR A 338 -0.30 5.13 13.23
N THR A 339 -0.13 5.89 12.15
CA THR A 339 0.98 6.84 11.96
C THR A 339 0.88 8.03 12.93
N SER A 340 -0.33 8.44 13.30
CA SER A 340 -0.60 9.53 14.27
C SER A 340 -0.60 9.06 15.73
N ALA A 341 -0.98 7.80 15.97
CA ALA A 341 -1.14 7.23 17.31
C ALA A 341 0.09 6.48 17.84
N SER A 342 1.18 6.47 17.08
CA SER A 342 2.49 5.97 17.54
C SER A 342 3.17 7.07 18.36
N PRO A 343 3.12 7.04 19.72
CA PRO A 343 3.94 7.94 20.50
C PRO A 343 5.42 7.69 20.15
N PRO A 344 6.28 8.72 20.15
CA PRO A 344 7.72 8.55 20.02
C PRO A 344 8.22 7.79 21.27
N ARG A 345 8.09 6.47 21.27
CA ARG A 345 8.74 5.61 22.25
C ARG A 345 10.18 5.48 21.77
N GLY A 346 11.08 6.29 22.33
CA GLY A 346 12.49 5.96 22.29
C GLY A 346 12.66 4.52 22.79
N CYS A 347 13.43 3.71 22.07
CA CYS A 347 13.81 2.37 22.50
C CYS A 347 14.51 2.46 23.86
N ARG A 348 13.77 2.29 24.96
CA ARG A 348 14.39 2.10 26.27
C ARG A 348 14.91 0.66 26.32
N ALA A 349 16.23 0.51 26.27
CA ALA A 349 16.91 -0.73 26.61
C ALA A 349 16.40 -1.25 27.97
N ARG A 350 15.91 -2.49 28.03
CA ARG A 350 15.61 -3.16 29.30
C ARG A 350 16.94 -3.45 29.99
N ALA A 351 17.24 -2.69 31.05
CA ALA A 351 18.25 -3.07 32.03
C ALA A 351 17.81 -4.36 32.73
N ALA A 352 18.74 -5.31 32.86
CA ALA A 352 18.55 -6.58 33.52
C ALA A 352 18.19 -6.40 35.01
N GLY A 353 17.17 -7.11 35.49
CA GLY A 353 16.74 -7.11 36.88
C GLY A 353 15.71 -8.22 37.15
N SER A 354 16.16 -9.24 37.87
CA SER A 354 15.52 -10.46 38.40
C SER A 354 14.07 -10.38 38.92
N GLY A 355 13.26 -11.42 38.63
CA GLY A 355 12.11 -11.86 39.44
C GLY A 355 10.82 -12.17 38.67
N PRO A 356 10.16 -13.34 38.86
CA PRO A 356 9.12 -13.81 37.93
C PRO A 356 7.71 -13.38 38.36
N ALA A 357 6.89 -13.00 37.38
CA ALA A 357 5.43 -13.10 37.47
C ALA A 357 4.87 -13.38 36.08
N SER A 358 4.20 -14.52 35.98
CA SER A 358 3.58 -15.12 34.80
C SER A 358 2.40 -14.31 34.26
N ALA A 359 2.40 -14.04 32.97
CA ALA A 359 1.17 -13.96 32.17
C ALA A 359 1.51 -14.29 30.71
N SER A 360 0.95 -15.40 30.23
CA SER A 360 1.13 -15.95 28.89
C SER A 360 0.51 -15.06 27.82
N ALA A 361 1.35 -14.48 26.96
CA ALA A 361 0.96 -14.07 25.63
C ALA A 361 2.11 -14.43 24.68
N SER A 362 1.92 -15.49 23.90
CA SER A 362 2.90 -15.94 22.91
C SER A 362 2.90 -14.98 21.71
N PRO A 363 4.01 -14.30 21.38
CA PRO A 363 4.09 -13.47 20.18
C PRO A 363 4.18 -14.38 18.95
N ARG A 364 3.19 -14.31 18.08
CA ARG A 364 3.21 -15.00 16.78
C ARG A 364 4.33 -14.40 15.93
N ARG A 365 5.44 -15.14 15.77
CA ARG A 365 6.42 -14.90 14.70
C ARG A 365 5.71 -14.95 13.35
N CYS A 366 5.55 -13.81 12.68
CA CYS A 366 5.27 -13.80 11.24
C CYS A 366 6.59 -14.02 10.50
N VAL A 367 6.86 -15.26 10.14
CA VAL A 367 7.91 -15.60 9.17
C VAL A 367 7.28 -15.47 7.78
N PRO A 368 7.79 -14.62 6.87
CA PRO A 368 7.34 -14.62 5.48
C PRO A 368 7.79 -15.92 4.81
N ARG A 369 6.84 -16.65 4.21
CA ARG A 369 7.17 -17.79 3.33
C ARG A 369 7.82 -17.25 2.05
N PRO A 370 8.91 -17.85 1.55
CA PRO A 370 9.49 -17.46 0.27
C PRO A 370 8.51 -17.79 -0.86
N SER A 371 8.22 -16.80 -1.70
CA SER A 371 7.57 -17.01 -2.99
C SER A 371 8.63 -17.44 -4.00
N THR A 372 8.37 -18.55 -4.69
CA THR A 372 9.19 -19.04 -5.78
C THR A 372 9.16 -18.05 -6.95
N PRO A 373 10.31 -17.67 -7.55
CA PRO A 373 10.32 -16.83 -8.74
C PRO A 373 9.80 -17.61 -9.96
N PRO A 374 9.08 -16.96 -10.91
CA PRO A 374 8.69 -17.61 -12.16
C PRO A 374 9.94 -17.86 -13.02
N GLY A 375 10.04 -19.07 -13.56
CA GLY A 375 11.18 -19.54 -14.33
C GLY A 375 11.49 -18.69 -15.57
N SER A 376 12.76 -18.44 -15.77
CA SER A 376 13.34 -17.91 -17.01
C SER A 376 13.14 -18.92 -18.14
N SER A 377 12.38 -18.55 -19.16
CA SER A 377 12.43 -19.21 -20.45
C SER A 377 13.54 -18.55 -21.27
N THR A 378 14.61 -19.29 -21.50
CA THR A 378 15.64 -18.95 -22.49
C THR A 378 15.07 -19.20 -23.90
N PRO A 379 15.25 -18.28 -24.86
CA PRO A 379 14.95 -18.55 -26.25
C PRO A 379 16.11 -19.35 -26.88
N THR A 380 15.81 -20.56 -27.33
CA THR A 380 16.68 -21.37 -28.17
C THR A 380 16.78 -20.74 -29.56
N THR A 381 17.99 -20.31 -29.94
CA THR A 381 18.35 -20.00 -31.32
C THR A 381 18.45 -21.30 -32.13
N SER A 382 17.49 -21.53 -33.02
CA SER A 382 17.61 -22.51 -34.11
C SER A 382 18.37 -21.86 -35.26
N SER A 383 19.59 -22.35 -35.52
CA SER A 383 20.33 -22.05 -36.74
C SER A 383 19.92 -23.05 -37.83
N ALA A 384 19.52 -22.52 -38.97
CA ALA A 384 19.37 -23.28 -40.21
C ALA A 384 20.69 -23.94 -40.63
N ARG A 385 20.67 -25.26 -40.74
CA ARG A 385 21.09 -26.05 -41.92
C ARG A 385 20.58 -27.47 -41.81
#